data_AF-A0A0C9YQI9-F1
#
_entry.id   AF-A0A0C9YQI9-F1
#
_cell.length_a   1.000
_cell.length_b   1.000
_cell.length_c   1.000
_cell.angle_alpha   90.00
_cell.angle_beta   90.00
_cell.angle_gamma   90.00
#
_symmetry.space_group_name_H-M   'P 1'
#
loop_
_entity.id
_entity.type
_entity.pdbx_description
1 polymer ?
#
loop_
_entity_poly.entity_id
_entity_poly.type
_entity_poly.pdbx_seq_one_letter_code
_entity_poly.pdbx_strand_id
1 'polypeptide(L)'
;MSEDDEIAIIQHILAATKKSWEDTCEGEAAREEKARPTKAGDYKKAFTAFTAAQRIFKEEMDAFDQERRDTKDPKTIGQRNRIVQQWWGSVSDDRKSEAGRMAEKWSKLSALKETHDLFETAPGVGKKAFTESSELSKDWVLNGENILMDYLLTDPVEEGLAEKHGVEISLDEDGNLEMPTWAGQKLKVQQNLARAVFQAAYAKFMKKPKAKVPWGLLIKSPMEYLDSQSIPEGFMMKDPSKWTKADLGLLWGHWGTLEAEEKFDRRPVGGSSKKREWVEPEDDSEEEVGGAGMQCSDAGPPRKMTDTGEVVNKGVGVAMDAGDEAPEESSPAWHASKDHITFLRSLSIMPKYQVLVDLVEGLPEEECGKGREAVLSHWATWTWGAKYLPQEIHLDGGSYWKALGQLQSAKFTSSSLGWEVVLGLGLLLRECSHAQEVEEDDPLVSHLQFLLNSELGIQRAENVMEIVGLIVLRLEQSLTSTKEPQEGDEGAGMGGSDGEDEEKEEAEALAAAPTQKRKRAESGIVTRGKKVAKQDGEKGKKDGEKGKKGVRTQNQTRRAMGL
;
A
#
# COMPACT_ATOMS: atom_id res chain seq x y z
N MET A 1 14.65 47.92 28.93
CA MET A 1 15.76 47.32 28.18
C MET A 1 16.22 48.33 27.16
N SER A 2 17.52 48.55 27.08
CA SER A 2 18.11 49.33 26.00
C SER A 2 18.15 48.48 24.71
N GLU A 3 18.20 49.10 23.53
CA GLU A 3 18.34 48.37 22.25
C GLU A 3 19.57 47.45 22.25
N ASP A 4 20.63 47.83 22.96
CA ASP A 4 21.83 47.02 23.14
C ASP A 4 21.55 45.72 23.93
N ASP A 5 20.62 45.75 24.89
CA ASP A 5 20.20 44.55 25.64
C ASP A 5 19.43 43.58 24.75
N GLU A 6 18.59 44.08 23.83
CA GLU A 6 17.85 43.23 22.87
C GLU A 6 18.78 42.57 21.86
N ILE A 7 19.76 43.32 21.33
CA ILE A 7 20.77 42.77 20.40
C ILE A 7 21.61 41.71 21.11
N ALA A 8 22.02 41.94 22.37
CA ALA A 8 22.79 40.97 23.15
C ALA A 8 21.99 39.69 23.42
N ILE A 9 20.69 39.79 23.71
CA ILE A 9 19.81 38.63 23.91
C ILE A 9 19.63 37.84 22.61
N ILE A 10 19.41 38.50 21.47
CA ILE A 10 19.27 37.83 20.18
C ILE A 10 20.57 37.12 19.80
N GLN A 11 21.72 37.77 19.98
CA GLN A 11 23.02 37.15 19.73
C GLN A 11 23.27 35.95 20.65
N HIS A 12 22.87 36.03 21.93
CA HIS A 12 23.00 34.92 22.87
C HIS A 12 22.10 33.73 22.49
N ILE A 13 20.86 33.98 22.04
CA ILE A 13 19.95 32.93 21.57
C ILE A 13 20.51 32.26 20.31
N LEU A 14 20.99 33.04 19.33
CA LEU A 14 21.61 32.50 18.12
C LEU A 14 22.89 31.71 18.41
N ALA A 15 23.69 32.16 19.39
CA ALA A 15 24.87 31.43 19.83
C ALA A 15 24.50 30.14 20.58
N ALA A 16 23.45 30.16 21.40
CA ALA A 16 22.98 29.00 22.15
C ALA A 16 22.36 27.92 21.24
N THR A 17 21.57 28.31 20.23
CA THR A 17 21.00 27.37 19.25
C THR A 17 22.07 26.78 18.35
N LYS A 18 23.05 27.60 17.92
CA LYS A 18 24.22 27.11 17.18
C LYS A 18 25.03 26.11 18.01
N LYS A 19 25.25 26.41 19.30
CA LYS A 19 26.00 25.54 20.21
C LYS A 19 25.27 24.23 20.53
N SER A 20 23.94 24.24 20.72
CA SER A 20 23.18 23.00 20.95
C SER A 20 23.19 22.07 19.75
N TRP A 21 23.31 22.61 18.54
CA TRP A 21 23.45 21.81 17.32
C TRP A 21 24.87 21.25 17.14
N GLU A 22 25.90 21.92 17.64
CA GLU A 22 27.28 21.42 17.62
C GLU A 22 27.52 20.32 18.69
N ASP A 23 26.88 20.40 19.86
CA ASP A 23 27.05 19.42 20.96
C ASP A 23 26.30 18.08 20.73
N THR A 24 25.48 17.96 19.69
CA THR A 24 24.82 16.69 19.30
C THR A 24 25.57 15.97 18.19
N CYS A 25 26.89 16.16 18.09
CA CYS A 25 27.74 15.47 17.12
C CYS A 25 27.86 13.98 17.45
N GLU A 26 26.85 13.20 17.09
CA GLU A 26 27.11 11.84 16.63
C GLU A 26 28.20 11.93 15.54
N GLY A 27 29.34 11.27 15.76
CA GLY A 27 30.44 11.31 14.81
C GLY A 27 29.98 10.89 13.41
N GLU A 28 30.59 11.47 12.37
CA GLU A 28 30.29 11.20 10.95
C GLU A 28 30.14 9.69 10.67
N ALA A 29 30.98 8.85 11.28
CA ALA A 29 30.93 7.39 11.15
C ALA A 29 29.64 6.75 11.73
N ALA A 30 29.16 7.19 12.89
CA ALA A 30 27.95 6.65 13.51
C ALA A 30 26.70 7.01 12.69
N ARG A 31 26.64 8.27 12.20
CA ARG A 31 25.57 8.72 11.31
C ARG A 31 25.60 7.98 9.98
N GLU A 32 26.79 7.75 9.41
CA GLU A 32 26.93 6.96 8.19
C GLU A 32 26.40 5.54 8.37
N GLU A 33 26.77 4.86 9.45
CA GLU A 33 26.34 3.49 9.73
C GLU A 33 24.81 3.37 9.82
N LYS A 34 24.16 4.29 10.54
CA LYS A 34 22.70 4.36 10.67
C LYS A 34 21.99 4.70 9.35
N ALA A 35 22.61 5.54 8.52
CA ALA A 35 22.02 6.01 7.26
C ALA A 35 22.31 5.09 6.04
N ARG A 36 23.20 4.11 6.21
CA ARG A 36 23.67 3.25 5.11
C ARG A 36 22.50 2.47 4.47
N PRO A 37 22.38 2.45 3.14
CA PRO A 37 21.34 1.65 2.48
C PRO A 37 21.50 0.15 2.78
N THR A 38 20.42 -0.49 3.23
CA THR A 38 20.41 -1.91 3.61
C THR A 38 19.83 -2.83 2.52
N LYS A 39 19.08 -2.28 1.57
CA LYS A 39 18.43 -3.05 0.50
C LYS A 39 19.23 -2.95 -0.79
N ALA A 40 19.44 -4.07 -1.48
CA ALA A 40 20.13 -4.11 -2.78
C ALA A 40 19.48 -3.18 -3.82
N GLY A 41 18.14 -3.05 -3.78
CA GLY A 41 17.39 -2.14 -4.65
C GLY A 41 17.77 -0.66 -4.52
N ASP A 42 18.26 -0.23 -3.35
CA ASP A 42 18.64 1.16 -3.10
C ASP A 42 19.91 1.55 -3.87
N TYR A 43 20.75 0.57 -4.21
CA TYR A 43 22.00 0.78 -4.96
C TYR A 43 21.80 0.80 -6.48
N LYS A 44 20.58 0.59 -6.99
CA LYS A 44 20.31 0.56 -8.44
C LYS A 44 20.59 1.87 -9.16
N LYS A 45 20.64 2.99 -8.44
CA LYS A 45 20.95 4.31 -8.99
C LYS A 45 22.14 4.89 -8.22
N ALA A 46 23.00 5.63 -8.92
CA ALA A 46 24.06 6.39 -8.28
C ALA A 46 23.44 7.40 -7.30
N PHE A 47 24.02 7.50 -6.11
CA PHE A 47 23.59 8.47 -5.11
C PHE A 47 24.09 9.86 -5.52
N THR A 48 23.20 10.84 -5.40
CA THR A 48 23.57 12.26 -5.45
C THR A 48 23.80 12.77 -4.02
N ALA A 49 24.53 13.88 -3.88
CA ALA A 49 24.71 14.54 -2.58
C ALA A 49 23.36 14.83 -1.89
N PHE A 50 22.34 15.24 -2.66
CA PHE A 50 20.99 15.46 -2.17
C PHE A 50 20.36 14.18 -1.58
N THR A 51 20.39 13.07 -2.33
CA THR A 51 19.82 11.80 -1.85
C THR A 51 20.57 11.19 -0.66
N ALA A 52 21.90 11.40 -0.58
CA ALA A 52 22.68 10.98 0.58
C ALA A 52 22.34 11.85 1.80
N ALA A 53 22.19 13.16 1.61
CA ALA A 53 21.82 14.08 2.68
C ALA A 53 20.45 13.75 3.29
N GLN A 54 19.46 13.39 2.46
CA GLN A 54 18.13 12.97 2.93
C GLN A 54 18.18 11.77 3.88
N ARG A 55 19.20 10.90 3.75
CA ARG A 55 19.39 9.75 4.64
C ARG A 55 20.22 10.11 5.88
N ILE A 56 21.33 10.80 5.69
CA ILE A 56 22.28 11.15 6.77
C ILE A 56 21.65 12.13 7.75
N PHE A 57 20.92 13.11 7.23
CA PHE A 57 20.30 14.19 8.01
C PHE A 57 18.78 14.04 8.08
N LYS A 58 18.30 12.80 8.12
CA LYS A 58 16.86 12.49 8.09
C LYS A 58 16.10 13.21 9.21
N GLU A 59 16.62 13.17 10.44
CA GLU A 59 15.96 13.79 11.60
C GLU A 59 15.86 15.32 11.45
N GLU A 60 16.88 15.96 10.88
CA GLU A 60 16.88 17.41 10.64
C GLU A 60 15.94 17.81 9.50
N MET A 61 15.91 17.01 8.43
CA MET A 61 14.97 17.20 7.33
C MET A 61 13.53 17.02 7.81
N ASP A 62 13.25 15.99 8.61
CA ASP A 62 11.93 15.70 9.16
C ASP A 62 11.50 16.82 10.14
N ALA A 63 12.41 17.36 10.96
CA ALA A 63 12.15 18.52 11.81
C ALA A 63 11.86 19.80 11.01
N PHE A 64 12.63 20.05 9.93
CA PHE A 64 12.40 21.20 9.04
C PHE A 64 11.07 21.09 8.29
N ASP A 65 10.69 19.88 7.87
CA ASP A 65 9.37 19.62 7.28
C ASP A 65 8.27 19.88 8.31
N GLN A 66 8.40 19.35 9.53
CA GLN A 66 7.41 19.54 10.59
C GLN A 66 7.22 21.01 10.98
N GLU A 67 8.29 21.82 11.03
CA GLU A 67 8.21 23.25 11.36
C GLU A 67 7.49 24.07 10.27
N ARG A 68 7.68 23.70 9.00
CA ARG A 68 7.14 24.45 7.85
C ARG A 68 5.84 23.91 7.29
N ARG A 69 5.44 22.73 7.71
CA ARG A 69 4.21 22.10 7.26
C ARG A 69 3.02 22.76 7.94
N ASP A 70 2.09 23.25 7.12
CA ASP A 70 0.79 23.68 7.63
C ASP A 70 0.01 22.43 8.03
N THR A 71 -0.22 22.25 9.33
CA THR A 71 -0.94 21.09 9.86
C THR A 71 -2.44 21.15 9.56
N LYS A 72 -2.96 22.27 9.05
CA LYS A 72 -4.38 22.46 8.77
C LYS A 72 -4.79 22.13 7.34
N ASP A 73 -3.81 21.99 6.46
CA ASP A 73 -4.05 21.69 5.05
C ASP A 73 -3.19 20.46 4.70
N PRO A 74 -3.80 19.27 4.54
CA PRO A 74 -3.11 18.04 4.15
C PRO A 74 -2.63 18.15 2.70
N LYS A 75 -1.65 19.02 2.46
CA LYS A 75 -1.19 19.37 1.14
C LYS A 75 -0.52 18.22 0.39
N THR A 76 -0.80 18.24 -0.91
CA THR A 76 -0.28 17.39 -1.97
C THR A 76 1.25 17.20 -1.93
N ILE A 77 1.71 16.04 -2.40
CA ILE A 77 3.12 15.63 -2.56
C ILE A 77 4.03 16.74 -3.13
N GLY A 78 3.49 17.61 -3.98
CA GLY A 78 4.22 18.75 -4.55
C GLY A 78 4.76 19.74 -3.52
N GLN A 79 4.06 19.96 -2.40
CA GLN A 79 4.50 20.90 -1.37
C GLN A 79 5.63 20.34 -0.52
N ARG A 80 5.57 19.05 -0.15
CA ARG A 80 6.67 18.37 0.54
C ARG A 80 7.95 18.42 -0.28
N ASN A 81 7.87 18.17 -1.59
CA ASN A 81 9.03 18.30 -2.48
C ASN A 81 9.63 19.72 -2.47
N ARG A 82 8.79 20.76 -2.42
CA ARG A 82 9.26 22.15 -2.33
C ARG A 82 9.94 22.44 -0.98
N ILE A 83 9.38 21.94 0.13
CA ILE A 83 9.94 22.10 1.47
C ILE A 83 11.31 21.41 1.57
N VAL A 84 11.43 20.18 1.06
CA VAL A 84 12.69 19.43 1.06
C VAL A 84 13.76 20.13 0.20
N GLN A 85 13.38 20.75 -0.93
CA GLN A 85 14.31 21.56 -1.73
C GLN A 85 14.76 22.84 -1.00
N GLN A 86 13.86 23.49 -0.27
CA GLN A 86 14.21 24.63 0.58
C GLN A 86 15.15 24.23 1.72
N TRP A 87 14.87 23.09 2.37
CA TRP A 87 15.74 22.51 3.36
C TRP A 87 17.15 22.32 2.80
N TRP A 88 17.29 21.66 1.65
CA TRP A 88 18.58 21.47 1.00
C TRP A 88 19.31 22.78 0.70
N GLY A 89 18.57 23.82 0.27
CA GLY A 89 19.11 25.17 0.10
C GLY A 89 19.69 25.75 1.39
N SER A 90 19.07 25.44 2.54
CA SER A 90 19.49 25.90 3.87
C SER A 90 20.61 25.08 4.53
N VAL A 91 20.89 23.87 4.05
CA VAL A 91 22.00 23.04 4.54
C VAL A 91 23.34 23.74 4.24
N SER A 92 24.25 23.76 5.21
CA SER A 92 25.58 24.36 5.07
C SER A 92 26.45 23.64 4.04
N ASP A 93 27.41 24.34 3.45
CA ASP A 93 28.30 23.78 2.43
C ASP A 93 29.16 22.62 2.96
N ASP A 94 29.55 22.66 4.24
CA ASP A 94 30.29 21.57 4.90
C ASP A 94 29.46 20.28 4.94
N ARG A 95 28.17 20.38 5.27
CA ARG A 95 27.25 19.24 5.31
C ARG A 95 26.86 18.76 3.91
N LYS A 96 26.73 19.67 2.95
CA LYS A 96 26.58 19.30 1.53
C LYS A 96 27.81 18.54 1.03
N SER A 97 29.00 18.95 1.45
CA SER A 97 30.27 18.27 1.15
C SER A 97 30.37 16.90 1.82
N GLU A 98 29.95 16.77 3.09
CA GLU A 98 29.82 15.49 3.80
C GLU A 98 28.90 14.53 3.04
N ALA A 99 27.69 14.99 2.69
CA ALA A 99 26.75 14.20 1.91
C ALA A 99 27.31 13.83 0.52
N GLY A 100 28.08 14.72 -0.11
CA GLY A 100 28.79 14.44 -1.37
C GLY A 100 29.80 13.30 -1.25
N ARG A 101 30.63 13.30 -0.20
CA ARG A 101 31.59 12.21 0.07
C ARG A 101 30.88 10.88 0.31
N MET A 102 29.79 10.88 1.05
CA MET A 102 28.98 9.68 1.31
C MET A 102 28.29 9.16 0.05
N ALA A 103 27.75 10.07 -0.78
CA ALA A 103 27.17 9.71 -2.07
C ALA A 103 28.18 9.01 -2.99
N GLU A 104 29.43 9.51 -3.05
CA GLU A 104 30.51 8.87 -3.80
C GLU A 104 30.87 7.50 -3.23
N LYS A 105 31.00 7.40 -1.90
CA LYS A 105 31.31 6.14 -1.19
C LYS A 105 30.24 5.06 -1.44
N TRP A 106 28.96 5.40 -1.30
CA TRP A 106 27.86 4.46 -1.52
C TRP A 106 27.67 4.10 -2.99
N SER A 107 27.94 5.02 -3.92
CA SER A 107 27.92 4.72 -5.35
C SER A 107 29.06 3.78 -5.77
N LYS A 108 30.25 3.90 -5.15
CA LYS A 108 31.35 2.94 -5.36
C LYS A 108 31.01 1.55 -4.84
N LEU A 109 30.28 1.45 -3.72
CA LEU A 109 29.78 0.17 -3.20
C LEU A 109 28.77 -0.48 -4.15
N SER A 110 27.93 0.30 -4.83
CA SER A 110 27.04 -0.19 -5.89
C SER A 110 27.81 -0.74 -7.10
N ALA A 111 28.92 -0.09 -7.47
CA ALA A 111 29.73 -0.48 -8.62
C ALA A 111 30.53 -1.79 -8.40
N LEU A 112 30.76 -2.19 -7.15
CA LEU A 112 31.28 -3.53 -6.83
C LEU A 112 30.19 -4.58 -7.10
N LYS A 113 30.07 -4.96 -8.38
CA LYS A 113 29.15 -5.96 -8.93
C LYS A 113 29.13 -7.30 -8.18
N GLU A 114 30.16 -7.63 -7.41
CA GLU A 114 30.25 -8.88 -6.63
C GLU A 114 29.40 -8.90 -5.35
N THR A 115 28.89 -7.76 -4.86
CA THR A 115 28.05 -7.75 -3.65
C THR A 115 26.58 -8.05 -3.91
N HIS A 116 26.15 -8.02 -5.18
CA HIS A 116 24.79 -8.40 -5.56
C HIS A 116 24.56 -9.92 -5.44
N ASP A 117 25.58 -10.73 -5.74
CA ASP A 117 25.51 -12.19 -5.57
C ASP A 117 25.55 -12.61 -4.09
N LEU A 118 26.15 -11.80 -3.20
CA LEU A 118 26.26 -12.14 -1.77
C LEU A 118 24.93 -12.01 -1.01
N PHE A 119 24.00 -11.18 -1.49
CA PHE A 119 22.64 -11.08 -0.94
C PHE A 119 21.62 -11.96 -1.68
N GLU A 120 22.00 -12.55 -2.82
CA GLU A 120 21.19 -13.47 -3.63
C GLU A 120 21.83 -14.86 -3.76
N THR A 121 22.15 -15.55 -2.65
CA THR A 121 22.42 -16.99 -2.72
C THR A 121 21.80 -17.79 -1.56
N ALA A 122 20.72 -18.50 -1.89
CA ALA A 122 20.64 -19.94 -1.67
C ALA A 122 20.46 -20.60 -3.05
N PRO A 123 21.38 -21.48 -3.50
CA PRO A 123 21.33 -22.02 -4.85
C PRO A 123 20.30 -23.16 -4.95
N GLY A 124 19.21 -22.90 -5.66
CA GLY A 124 18.30 -23.93 -6.16
C GLY A 124 18.97 -24.69 -7.30
N VAL A 125 19.11 -26.00 -7.09
CA VAL A 125 19.75 -26.98 -7.97
C VAL A 125 19.19 -26.97 -9.39
N GLY A 126 20.10 -26.85 -10.35
CA GLY A 126 19.99 -27.49 -11.66
C GLY A 126 19.30 -26.67 -12.76
N LYS A 127 20.10 -26.01 -13.59
CA LYS A 127 19.90 -25.98 -15.05
C LYS A 127 21.19 -25.62 -15.78
N LYS A 128 21.40 -26.34 -16.89
CA LYS A 128 22.60 -26.46 -17.72
C LYS A 128 23.20 -25.12 -18.14
N ALA A 129 24.53 -25.07 -18.13
CA ALA A 129 25.34 -24.05 -18.77
C ALA A 129 25.14 -24.07 -20.30
N PHE A 130 24.99 -22.87 -20.89
CA PHE A 130 25.32 -22.63 -22.29
C PHE A 130 26.70 -21.99 -22.35
N THR A 131 27.63 -22.70 -22.97
CA THR A 131 28.97 -22.20 -23.30
C THR A 131 28.99 -21.75 -24.76
N GLU A 132 29.74 -20.67 -24.99
CA GLU A 132 30.28 -20.15 -26.26
C GLU A 132 29.29 -19.54 -27.28
N SER A 133 29.30 -18.20 -27.44
CA SER A 133 30.25 -17.35 -28.20
C SER A 133 29.74 -17.08 -29.62
N SER A 134 29.40 -15.83 -29.90
CA SER A 134 29.56 -15.28 -31.25
C SER A 134 30.11 -13.86 -31.16
N GLU A 135 31.10 -13.57 -31.99
CA GLU A 135 31.87 -12.32 -32.07
C GLU A 135 31.01 -11.10 -32.48
N LEU A 136 29.72 -11.29 -32.77
CA LEU A 136 28.76 -10.23 -33.12
C LEU A 136 28.39 -9.30 -31.95
N SER A 137 28.61 -9.71 -30.70
CA SER A 137 28.23 -8.89 -29.53
C SER A 137 29.22 -7.77 -29.19
N LYS A 138 30.43 -7.77 -29.78
CA LYS A 138 31.45 -6.73 -29.53
C LYS A 138 31.23 -5.48 -30.38
N ASP A 139 30.56 -5.60 -31.52
CA ASP A 139 30.35 -4.50 -32.47
C ASP A 139 29.25 -3.53 -31.99
N TRP A 140 28.28 -4.03 -31.22
CA TRP A 140 27.18 -3.21 -30.68
C TRP A 140 27.61 -2.24 -29.57
N VAL A 141 28.61 -2.63 -28.77
CA VAL A 141 29.10 -1.79 -27.66
C VAL A 141 29.92 -0.61 -28.18
N LEU A 142 30.75 -0.82 -29.20
CA LEU A 142 31.56 0.23 -29.82
C LEU A 142 30.73 1.20 -30.68
N ASN A 143 29.69 0.70 -31.36
CA ASN A 143 28.84 1.57 -32.18
C ASN A 143 27.78 2.32 -31.34
N GLY A 144 27.37 1.77 -30.20
CA GLY A 144 26.41 2.38 -29.29
C GLY A 144 26.94 3.62 -28.57
N GLU A 145 28.23 3.66 -28.21
CA GLU A 145 28.85 4.83 -27.57
C GLU A 145 28.96 6.04 -28.51
N ASN A 146 29.30 5.81 -29.78
CA ASN A 146 29.38 6.90 -30.77
C ASN A 146 28.01 7.53 -31.07
N ILE A 147 26.94 6.72 -31.09
CA ILE A 147 25.57 7.21 -31.31
C ILE A 147 25.06 8.04 -30.12
N LEU A 148 25.45 7.68 -28.90
CA LEU A 148 25.10 8.44 -27.69
C LEU A 148 25.88 9.75 -27.57
N MET A 149 27.14 9.78 -28.03
CA MET A 149 27.96 11.00 -28.06
C MET A 149 27.41 12.03 -29.05
N ASP A 150 27.00 11.62 -30.26
CA ASP A 150 26.37 12.52 -31.24
C ASP A 150 25.03 13.09 -30.72
N TYR A 151 24.26 12.30 -29.97
CA TYR A 151 22.98 12.75 -29.42
C TYR A 151 23.13 13.74 -28.25
N LEU A 152 24.27 13.71 -27.54
CA LEU A 152 24.56 14.58 -26.41
C LEU A 152 25.31 15.87 -26.80
N LEU A 153 25.99 15.88 -27.95
CA LEU A 153 26.72 17.06 -28.47
C LEU A 153 25.92 17.88 -29.49
N THR A 154 24.76 17.40 -29.94
CA THR A 154 23.87 18.18 -30.80
C THR A 154 23.02 19.09 -29.92
N ASP A 155 23.39 20.37 -29.82
CA ASP A 155 22.59 21.38 -29.12
C ASP A 155 21.14 21.37 -29.65
N PRO A 156 20.12 21.43 -28.77
CA PRO A 156 18.75 21.42 -29.19
C PRO A 156 18.48 22.70 -30.00
N VAL A 157 18.29 22.53 -31.30
CA VAL A 157 17.64 23.53 -32.14
C VAL A 157 16.29 23.81 -31.48
N GLU A 158 16.07 25.06 -31.05
CA GLU A 158 14.78 25.56 -30.58
C GLU A 158 13.75 25.42 -31.72
N GLU A 159 13.13 24.24 -31.83
CA GLU A 159 11.87 24.08 -32.54
C GLU A 159 10.74 24.48 -31.59
N GLY A 160 10.09 25.57 -31.95
CA GLY A 160 9.11 26.28 -31.12
C GLY A 160 8.01 25.40 -30.55
N LEU A 161 7.63 25.75 -29.32
CA LEU A 161 6.41 25.36 -28.62
C LEU A 161 5.19 25.45 -29.55
N ALA A 162 4.87 24.34 -30.22
CA ALA A 162 3.55 24.14 -30.80
C ALA A 162 2.56 23.88 -29.67
N GLU A 163 1.54 24.72 -29.58
CA GLU A 163 0.39 24.59 -28.70
C GLU A 163 -0.10 23.13 -28.64
N LYS A 164 -0.28 22.62 -27.41
CA LYS A 164 -1.02 21.37 -27.16
C LYS A 164 -2.48 21.59 -27.56
N HIS A 165 -2.80 21.49 -28.84
CA HIS A 165 -4.17 21.30 -29.28
C HIS A 165 -4.64 19.94 -28.74
N GLY A 166 -5.44 19.98 -27.69
CA GLY A 166 -6.24 18.84 -27.27
C GLY A 166 -7.12 18.45 -28.45
N VAL A 167 -7.02 17.19 -28.90
CA VAL A 167 -7.92 16.69 -29.94
C VAL A 167 -9.26 16.42 -29.27
N GLU A 168 -10.20 17.34 -29.46
CA GLU A 168 -11.57 17.22 -28.97
C GLU A 168 -12.33 16.23 -29.87
N ILE A 169 -12.99 15.24 -29.27
CA ILE A 169 -13.83 14.28 -29.99
C ILE A 169 -15.26 14.81 -29.94
N SER A 170 -15.87 14.94 -31.12
CA SER A 170 -17.26 15.34 -31.26
C SER A 170 -18.20 14.26 -30.71
N LEU A 171 -19.24 14.71 -29.99
CA LEU A 171 -20.36 13.88 -29.58
C LEU A 171 -21.55 14.21 -30.50
N ASP A 172 -22.30 13.19 -30.91
CA ASP A 172 -23.58 13.39 -31.60
C ASP A 172 -24.66 13.94 -30.66
N GLU A 173 -25.85 14.24 -31.20
CA GLU A 173 -26.99 14.78 -30.42
C GLU A 173 -27.44 13.86 -29.28
N ASP A 174 -27.15 12.56 -29.39
CA ASP A 174 -27.46 11.52 -28.41
C ASP A 174 -26.32 11.30 -27.39
N GLY A 175 -25.26 12.11 -27.47
CA GLY A 175 -24.09 12.05 -26.57
C GLY A 175 -23.17 10.85 -26.85
N ASN A 176 -23.18 10.31 -28.07
CA ASN A 176 -22.33 9.22 -28.49
C ASN A 176 -21.11 9.73 -29.26
N LEU A 177 -20.02 8.98 -29.18
CA LEU A 177 -18.76 9.36 -29.81
C LEU A 177 -18.87 9.21 -31.32
N GLU A 178 -18.65 10.31 -32.04
CA GLU A 178 -18.41 10.24 -33.47
C GLU A 178 -16.95 9.84 -33.71
N MET A 179 -16.76 8.83 -34.56
CA MET A 179 -15.42 8.31 -34.86
C MET A 179 -14.63 9.32 -35.68
N PRO A 180 -13.52 9.88 -35.16
CA PRO A 180 -12.76 10.89 -35.89
C PRO A 180 -12.07 10.30 -37.13
N THR A 181 -11.87 11.13 -38.15
CA THR A 181 -11.18 10.66 -39.37
C THR A 181 -9.71 10.35 -39.09
N TRP A 182 -9.34 9.06 -39.11
CA TRP A 182 -7.98 8.59 -38.78
C TRP A 182 -7.05 8.42 -39.99
N ALA A 183 -7.62 8.29 -41.20
CA ALA A 183 -6.87 8.01 -42.42
C ALA A 183 -5.97 9.20 -42.81
N GLY A 184 -4.73 8.91 -43.21
CA GLY A 184 -3.75 9.94 -43.63
C GLY A 184 -3.06 10.70 -42.48
N GLN A 185 -3.45 10.47 -41.22
CA GLN A 185 -2.83 11.12 -40.07
C GLN A 185 -1.46 10.50 -39.71
N LYS A 186 -0.57 11.31 -39.11
CA LYS A 186 0.71 10.83 -38.57
C LYS A 186 0.46 9.87 -37.39
N LEU A 187 1.34 8.87 -37.19
CA LEU A 187 1.19 7.86 -36.14
C LEU A 187 0.92 8.48 -34.76
N LYS A 188 1.65 9.54 -34.38
CA LYS A 188 1.46 10.21 -33.09
C LYS A 188 0.07 10.81 -32.92
N VAL A 189 -0.50 11.35 -33.99
CA VAL A 189 -1.87 11.89 -34.01
C VAL A 189 -2.87 10.75 -33.88
N GLN A 190 -2.66 9.64 -34.59
CA GLN A 190 -3.51 8.45 -34.48
C GLN A 190 -3.50 7.84 -33.07
N GLN A 191 -2.33 7.76 -32.42
CA GLN A 191 -2.22 7.31 -31.02
C GLN A 191 -2.97 8.24 -30.06
N ASN A 192 -2.89 9.56 -30.28
CA ASN A 192 -3.60 10.54 -29.46
C ASN A 192 -5.12 10.48 -29.67
N LEU A 193 -5.58 10.28 -30.91
CA LEU A 193 -6.98 10.06 -31.25
C LEU A 193 -7.53 8.82 -30.53
N ALA A 194 -6.82 7.69 -30.60
CA ALA A 194 -7.23 6.48 -29.90
C ALA A 194 -7.29 6.69 -28.38
N ARG A 195 -6.30 7.37 -27.79
CA ARG A 195 -6.33 7.74 -26.37
C ARG A 195 -7.56 8.59 -26.02
N ALA A 196 -7.89 9.57 -26.86
CA ALA A 196 -9.05 10.43 -26.66
C ALA A 196 -10.37 9.65 -26.75
N VAL A 197 -10.48 8.65 -27.64
CA VAL A 197 -11.68 7.79 -27.75
C VAL A 197 -11.90 7.02 -26.45
N PHE A 198 -10.87 6.34 -25.94
CA PHE A 198 -10.96 5.63 -24.66
C PHE A 198 -11.26 6.58 -23.49
N GLN A 199 -10.64 7.76 -23.47
CA GLN A 199 -10.87 8.77 -22.45
C GLN A 199 -12.32 9.25 -22.43
N ALA A 200 -12.89 9.53 -23.60
CA ALA A 200 -14.26 9.98 -23.71
C ALA A 200 -15.27 8.86 -23.40
N ALA A 201 -14.99 7.62 -23.82
CA ALA A 201 -15.80 6.46 -23.49
C ALA A 201 -15.82 6.18 -21.97
N TYR A 202 -14.65 6.25 -21.33
CA TYR A 202 -14.53 6.08 -19.89
C TYR A 202 -15.20 7.22 -19.10
N ALA A 203 -15.01 8.47 -19.53
CA ALA A 203 -15.68 9.61 -18.93
C ALA A 203 -17.21 9.51 -19.01
N LYS A 204 -17.74 9.04 -20.15
CA LYS A 204 -19.17 8.76 -20.33
C LYS A 204 -19.64 7.64 -19.41
N PHE A 205 -18.90 6.54 -19.32
CA PHE A 205 -19.22 5.40 -18.47
C PHE A 205 -19.27 5.78 -16.98
N MET A 206 -18.25 6.50 -16.51
CA MET A 206 -18.15 6.95 -15.11
C MET A 206 -19.06 8.14 -14.79
N LYS A 207 -19.73 8.74 -15.79
CA LYS A 207 -20.45 10.02 -15.67
C LYS A 207 -19.60 11.15 -15.07
N LYS A 208 -18.29 11.09 -15.27
CA LYS A 208 -17.30 12.07 -14.78
C LYS A 208 -16.48 12.58 -15.98
N PRO A 209 -16.68 13.82 -16.47
CA PRO A 209 -16.10 14.32 -17.72
C PRO A 209 -14.57 14.39 -17.70
N LYS A 210 -13.97 14.45 -16.50
CA LYS A 210 -12.52 14.53 -16.29
C LYS A 210 -11.88 13.20 -15.89
N ALA A 211 -12.66 12.11 -15.83
CA ALA A 211 -12.16 10.81 -15.37
C ALA A 211 -11.06 10.28 -16.30
N LYS A 212 -9.88 9.98 -15.75
CA LYS A 212 -8.74 9.46 -16.51
C LYS A 212 -8.84 7.94 -16.66
N VAL A 213 -8.58 7.44 -17.86
CA VAL A 213 -8.53 5.99 -18.11
C VAL A 213 -7.42 5.35 -17.27
N PRO A 214 -7.72 4.34 -16.44
CA PRO A 214 -6.72 3.64 -15.63
C PRO A 214 -5.95 2.63 -16.49
N TRP A 215 -5.07 3.12 -17.37
CA TRP A 215 -4.32 2.27 -18.33
C TRP A 215 -3.61 1.09 -17.68
N GLY A 216 -3.05 1.26 -16.47
CA GLY A 216 -2.38 0.17 -15.76
C GLY A 216 -3.29 -1.01 -15.41
N LEU A 217 -4.57 -0.74 -15.11
CA LEU A 217 -5.57 -1.78 -14.85
C LEU A 217 -6.11 -2.36 -16.16
N LEU A 218 -6.40 -1.47 -17.12
CA LEU A 218 -6.89 -1.85 -18.44
C LEU A 218 -5.94 -2.80 -19.19
N ILE A 219 -4.63 -2.61 -19.03
CA ILE A 219 -3.60 -3.46 -19.65
C ILE A 219 -3.50 -4.82 -18.96
N LYS A 220 -3.67 -4.87 -17.63
CA LYS A 220 -3.60 -6.12 -16.87
C LYS A 220 -4.82 -7.01 -17.10
N SER A 221 -6.00 -6.41 -17.13
CA SER A 221 -7.28 -7.13 -17.18
C SER A 221 -8.28 -6.46 -18.13
N PRO A 222 -8.01 -6.39 -19.45
CA PRO A 222 -8.85 -5.64 -20.39
C PRO A 222 -10.32 -6.11 -20.40
N MET A 223 -10.56 -7.41 -20.24
CA MET A 223 -11.91 -8.01 -20.26
C MET A 223 -12.75 -7.68 -19.02
N GLU A 224 -12.15 -7.17 -17.94
CA GLU A 224 -12.90 -6.72 -16.76
C GLU A 224 -13.50 -5.33 -16.97
N TYR A 225 -12.90 -4.52 -17.86
CA TYR A 225 -13.25 -3.11 -18.05
C TYR A 225 -13.89 -2.81 -19.41
N LEU A 226 -13.66 -3.67 -20.39
CA LEU A 226 -14.13 -3.50 -21.76
C LEU A 226 -14.99 -4.70 -22.14
N ASP A 227 -16.05 -4.43 -22.90
CA ASP A 227 -16.81 -5.50 -23.54
C ASP A 227 -15.87 -6.27 -24.50
N SER A 228 -15.93 -7.59 -24.42
CA SER A 228 -15.27 -8.51 -25.36
C SER A 228 -15.49 -8.15 -26.83
N GLN A 229 -16.63 -7.53 -27.17
CA GLN A 229 -16.94 -7.11 -28.54
C GLN A 229 -16.30 -5.77 -28.92
N SER A 230 -15.86 -4.95 -27.95
CA SER A 230 -15.33 -3.61 -28.21
C SER A 230 -13.88 -3.59 -28.71
N ILE A 231 -13.20 -4.74 -28.65
CA ILE A 231 -11.80 -4.90 -29.03
C ILE A 231 -11.70 -6.05 -30.05
N PRO A 232 -10.85 -5.96 -31.09
CA PRO A 232 -10.63 -7.08 -31.99
C PRO A 232 -10.08 -8.31 -31.24
N GLU A 233 -10.50 -9.51 -31.66
CA GLU A 233 -10.00 -10.76 -31.10
C GLU A 233 -8.47 -10.87 -31.25
N GLY A 234 -7.78 -11.25 -30.17
CA GLY A 234 -6.32 -11.35 -30.14
C GLY A 234 -5.57 -10.01 -30.05
N PHE A 235 -6.27 -8.88 -29.93
CA PHE A 235 -5.62 -7.57 -29.77
C PHE A 235 -4.95 -7.44 -28.39
N MET A 236 -3.66 -7.13 -28.39
CA MET A 236 -2.90 -6.91 -27.14
C MET A 236 -3.08 -5.48 -26.64
N MET A 237 -3.77 -5.33 -25.51
CA MET A 237 -3.95 -4.04 -24.84
C MET A 237 -2.60 -3.51 -24.32
N LYS A 238 -2.27 -2.26 -24.65
CA LYS A 238 -1.08 -1.53 -24.20
C LYS A 238 -1.39 -0.04 -24.16
N ASP A 239 -0.50 0.75 -23.56
CA ASP A 239 -0.66 2.21 -23.58
C ASP A 239 -0.72 2.71 -25.03
N PRO A 240 -1.62 3.65 -25.40
CA PRO A 240 -1.74 4.13 -26.77
C PRO A 240 -0.44 4.67 -27.37
N SER A 241 0.49 5.20 -26.54
CA SER A 241 1.82 5.64 -26.99
C SER A 241 2.70 4.51 -27.53
N LYS A 242 2.35 3.25 -27.25
CA LYS A 242 3.06 2.03 -27.66
C LYS A 242 2.37 1.29 -28.81
N TRP A 243 1.21 1.76 -29.28
CA TRP A 243 0.55 1.19 -30.46
C TRP A 243 1.29 1.55 -31.74
N THR A 244 1.50 0.55 -32.58
CA THR A 244 2.02 0.70 -33.93
C THR A 244 0.90 1.12 -34.88
N LYS A 245 1.26 1.50 -36.11
CA LYS A 245 0.27 1.80 -37.15
C LYS A 245 -0.61 0.59 -37.48
N ALA A 246 -0.07 -0.63 -37.38
CA ALA A 246 -0.81 -1.86 -37.61
C ALA A 246 -1.84 -2.10 -36.50
N ASP A 247 -1.44 -1.93 -35.23
CA ASP A 247 -2.35 -2.06 -34.09
C ASP A 247 -3.54 -1.09 -34.21
N LEU A 248 -3.25 0.18 -34.52
CA LEU A 248 -4.28 1.20 -34.71
C LEU A 248 -5.18 0.89 -35.91
N GLY A 249 -4.62 0.34 -36.99
CA GLY A 249 -5.40 -0.09 -38.16
C GLY A 249 -6.36 -1.23 -37.85
N LEU A 250 -5.94 -2.22 -37.04
CA LEU A 250 -6.80 -3.31 -36.58
C LEU A 250 -7.93 -2.77 -35.70
N LEU A 251 -7.58 -1.93 -34.72
CA LEU A 251 -8.56 -1.35 -33.78
C LEU A 251 -9.59 -0.49 -34.52
N TRP A 252 -9.14 0.37 -35.44
CA TRP A 252 -10.06 1.25 -36.18
C TRP A 252 -10.91 0.50 -37.21
N GLY A 253 -10.35 -0.53 -37.86
CA GLY A 253 -11.11 -1.40 -38.76
C GLY A 253 -12.22 -2.13 -38.02
N HIS A 254 -11.94 -2.61 -36.81
CA HIS A 254 -12.92 -3.24 -35.93
C HIS A 254 -14.04 -2.28 -35.52
N TRP A 255 -13.68 -1.10 -34.99
CA TRP A 255 -14.68 -0.08 -34.62
C TRP A 255 -15.51 0.41 -35.80
N GLY A 256 -14.91 0.60 -36.98
CA GLY A 256 -15.66 0.96 -38.19
C GLY A 256 -16.63 -0.14 -38.63
N THR A 257 -16.29 -1.41 -38.41
CA THR A 257 -17.20 -2.54 -38.69
C THR A 257 -18.37 -2.54 -37.72
N LEU A 258 -18.11 -2.33 -36.43
CA LEU A 258 -19.18 -2.24 -35.42
C LEU A 258 -20.12 -1.04 -35.65
N GLU A 259 -19.56 0.09 -36.10
CA GLU A 259 -20.35 1.28 -36.47
C GLU A 259 -21.26 0.99 -37.66
N ALA A 260 -20.76 0.30 -38.68
CA ALA A 260 -21.55 -0.09 -39.85
C ALA A 260 -22.63 -1.14 -39.52
N GLU A 261 -22.38 -2.01 -38.54
CA GLU A 261 -23.33 -3.04 -38.12
C GLU A 261 -24.39 -2.54 -37.13
N GLU A 262 -24.35 -1.26 -36.72
CA GLU A 262 -25.18 -0.67 -35.64
C GLU A 262 -25.06 -1.44 -34.30
N LYS A 263 -24.09 -2.36 -34.20
CA LYS A 263 -23.75 -3.16 -33.01
C LYS A 263 -22.73 -2.48 -32.13
N PHE A 264 -22.19 -1.34 -32.56
CA PHE A 264 -21.58 -0.41 -31.63
C PHE A 264 -22.71 0.17 -30.78
N ASP A 265 -23.20 -0.64 -29.83
CA ASP A 265 -24.29 -0.29 -28.96
C ASP A 265 -23.79 0.86 -28.09
N ARG A 266 -24.11 2.08 -28.53
CA ARG A 266 -23.68 3.34 -27.91
C ARG A 266 -24.35 3.59 -26.55
N ARG A 267 -25.19 2.65 -26.11
CA ARG A 267 -25.82 2.61 -24.80
C ARG A 267 -24.86 1.98 -23.78
N PRO A 268 -24.69 2.57 -22.59
CA PRO A 268 -24.11 1.83 -21.47
C PRO A 268 -24.90 0.54 -21.30
N VAL A 269 -24.22 -0.58 -21.07
CA VAL A 269 -24.84 -1.88 -20.71
C VAL A 269 -25.64 -1.67 -19.42
N GLY A 270 -26.88 -1.22 -19.57
CA GLY A 270 -27.87 -1.01 -18.54
C GLY A 270 -29.03 -1.93 -18.84
N GLY A 271 -28.82 -3.24 -18.69
CA GLY A 271 -29.83 -4.21 -19.10
C GLY A 271 -29.48 -5.67 -18.91
N SER A 272 -28.84 -6.06 -17.81
CA SER A 272 -28.92 -7.43 -17.27
C SER A 272 -28.34 -7.46 -15.85
N SER A 273 -29.08 -8.07 -14.95
CA SER A 273 -28.99 -7.92 -13.50
C SER A 273 -27.71 -8.49 -12.90
N LYS A 274 -26.79 -7.61 -12.47
CA LYS A 274 -25.96 -7.76 -11.26
C LYS A 274 -25.24 -6.43 -11.03
N LYS A 275 -25.77 -5.65 -10.09
CA LYS A 275 -25.25 -4.34 -9.70
C LYS A 275 -23.93 -4.59 -8.94
N ARG A 276 -22.81 -4.73 -9.66
CA ARG A 276 -21.49 -4.54 -9.05
C ARG A 276 -21.36 -3.05 -8.78
N GLU A 277 -21.40 -2.70 -7.50
CA GLU A 277 -21.06 -1.38 -7.00
C GLU A 277 -19.56 -1.18 -7.27
N TRP A 278 -19.24 -0.33 -8.24
CA TRP A 278 -17.87 -0.01 -8.60
C TRP A 278 -17.43 1.24 -7.86
N VAL A 279 -16.26 1.16 -7.23
CA VAL A 279 -15.60 2.23 -6.48
C VAL A 279 -15.45 3.47 -7.37
N GLU A 280 -16.11 4.55 -6.96
CA GLU A 280 -15.84 5.88 -7.49
C GLU A 280 -14.43 6.30 -7.06
N PRO A 281 -13.57 6.75 -7.99
CA PRO A 281 -12.42 7.57 -7.61
C PRO A 281 -12.95 8.90 -7.07
N GLU A 282 -12.50 9.26 -5.87
CA GLU A 282 -12.84 10.50 -5.18
C GLU A 282 -12.62 11.72 -6.07
N ASP A 283 -13.65 12.56 -6.15
CA ASP A 283 -13.72 13.75 -7.00
C ASP A 283 -13.48 14.99 -6.11
N ASP A 284 -12.24 15.48 -6.12
CA ASP A 284 -11.83 16.78 -5.55
C ASP A 284 -12.41 17.93 -6.37
N SER A 285 -13.72 18.15 -6.30
CA SER A 285 -14.37 19.36 -6.82
C SER A 285 -14.98 20.17 -5.69
N GLU A 286 -14.23 21.16 -5.22
CA GLU A 286 -14.70 22.21 -4.32
C GLU A 286 -15.80 23.03 -5.02
N GLU A 287 -17.07 22.78 -4.68
CA GLU A 287 -18.16 23.71 -4.98
C GLU A 287 -18.21 24.81 -3.91
N GLU A 288 -17.95 26.03 -4.37
CA GLU A 288 -18.15 27.28 -3.65
C GLU A 288 -19.65 27.46 -3.33
N VAL A 289 -20.09 27.09 -2.13
CA VAL A 289 -21.43 27.45 -1.64
C VAL A 289 -21.33 28.71 -0.80
N GLY A 290 -21.71 29.82 -1.44
CA GLY A 290 -21.93 31.11 -0.82
C GLY A 290 -22.94 31.06 0.32
N GLY A 291 -22.65 31.80 1.39
CA GLY A 291 -23.41 31.79 2.62
C GLY A 291 -24.80 32.42 2.55
N ALA A 292 -25.63 32.02 3.51
CA ALA A 292 -26.72 32.82 4.05
C ALA A 292 -26.89 32.45 5.52
N GLY A 293 -26.69 33.43 6.40
CA GLY A 293 -26.83 33.27 7.84
C GLY A 293 -28.29 33.13 8.27
N MET A 294 -28.51 32.45 9.38
CA MET A 294 -29.76 32.55 10.13
C MET A 294 -29.47 32.30 11.62
N GLN A 295 -29.49 33.37 12.41
CA GLN A 295 -29.67 33.32 13.86
C GLN A 295 -31.16 33.15 14.17
N CYS A 296 -31.51 32.42 15.23
CA CYS A 296 -32.54 32.82 16.21
C CYS A 296 -32.62 31.84 17.40
N SER A 297 -32.26 32.37 18.56
CA SER A 297 -32.88 32.28 19.91
C SER A 297 -33.64 31.03 20.39
N ASP A 298 -33.14 30.46 21.50
CA ASP A 298 -33.69 30.50 22.87
C ASP A 298 -35.21 30.27 23.12
N ALA A 299 -35.57 29.20 23.86
CA ALA A 299 -36.34 29.22 25.13
C ALA A 299 -37.01 27.86 25.54
N GLY A 300 -36.44 27.19 26.56
CA GLY A 300 -37.10 26.40 27.64
C GLY A 300 -37.86 25.07 27.35
N PRO A 301 -38.34 24.30 28.37
CA PRO A 301 -38.17 24.40 29.83
C PRO A 301 -37.68 23.07 30.51
N PRO A 302 -37.41 23.04 31.84
CA PRO A 302 -36.62 21.99 32.48
C PRO A 302 -37.47 20.82 33.01
N ARG A 303 -36.92 19.59 32.97
CA ARG A 303 -37.53 18.42 33.62
C ARG A 303 -36.57 17.77 34.62
N LYS A 304 -36.99 17.89 35.88
CA LYS A 304 -36.94 16.97 37.04
C LYS A 304 -35.73 16.04 37.19
N MET A 305 -34.97 16.33 38.25
CA MET A 305 -34.18 15.35 39.00
C MET A 305 -35.08 14.29 39.65
N THR A 306 -34.72 13.03 39.48
CA THR A 306 -34.87 11.99 40.51
C THR A 306 -33.60 11.15 40.57
N ASP A 307 -33.37 10.68 41.77
CA ASP A 307 -32.14 10.29 42.42
C ASP A 307 -31.90 8.78 42.32
N THR A 308 -30.70 8.36 42.76
CA THR A 308 -30.27 7.02 43.23
C THR A 308 -30.05 5.88 42.23
N GLY A 309 -28.83 5.31 42.26
CA GLY A 309 -28.61 3.89 41.99
C GLY A 309 -27.24 3.48 41.40
N GLU A 310 -26.24 3.32 42.28
CA GLU A 310 -25.25 2.24 42.29
C GLU A 310 -24.71 1.71 40.94
N VAL A 311 -23.51 2.16 40.55
CA VAL A 311 -22.77 1.65 39.37
C VAL A 311 -21.93 0.44 39.77
N VAL A 312 -22.46 -0.75 39.53
CA VAL A 312 -21.66 -1.98 39.35
C VAL A 312 -21.27 -2.06 37.87
N ASN A 313 -19.97 -1.90 37.59
CA ASN A 313 -19.39 -2.18 36.27
C ASN A 313 -19.50 -3.68 35.96
N LYS A 314 -20.55 -4.06 35.23
CA LYS A 314 -20.66 -5.35 34.58
C LYS A 314 -20.70 -5.08 33.08
N GLY A 315 -19.66 -5.52 32.36
CA GLY A 315 -19.59 -5.45 30.92
C GLY A 315 -20.79 -6.15 30.31
N VAL A 316 -21.74 -5.36 29.81
CA VAL A 316 -22.84 -5.82 28.99
C VAL A 316 -22.26 -5.96 27.59
N GLY A 317 -21.87 -7.18 27.23
CA GLY A 317 -21.76 -7.55 25.82
C GLY A 317 -23.14 -7.33 25.21
N VAL A 318 -23.22 -6.34 24.32
CA VAL A 318 -24.40 -6.10 23.50
C VAL A 318 -24.52 -7.30 22.57
N ALA A 319 -25.27 -8.32 22.99
CA ALA A 319 -25.82 -9.29 22.06
C ALA A 319 -26.80 -8.51 21.20
N MET A 320 -26.36 -8.09 20.02
CA MET A 320 -27.27 -7.55 19.01
C MET A 320 -28.30 -8.63 18.70
N ASP A 321 -29.56 -8.27 18.92
CA ASP A 321 -30.74 -9.06 18.60
C ASP A 321 -30.68 -9.40 17.12
N ALA A 322 -30.34 -10.65 16.80
CA ALA A 322 -30.27 -11.16 15.44
C ALA A 322 -31.71 -11.33 14.92
N GLY A 323 -32.31 -10.22 14.49
CA GLY A 323 -33.50 -10.28 13.63
C GLY A 323 -33.21 -11.10 12.37
N ASP A 324 -34.27 -11.53 11.68
CA ASP A 324 -34.26 -12.26 10.40
C ASP A 324 -33.61 -11.47 9.23
N GLU A 325 -32.58 -10.68 9.48
CA GLU A 325 -31.77 -10.06 8.43
C GLU A 325 -30.91 -11.13 7.77
N ALA A 326 -31.05 -11.23 6.45
CA ALA A 326 -30.22 -12.11 5.65
C ALA A 326 -28.73 -11.78 5.88
N PRO A 327 -27.84 -12.79 5.91
CA PRO A 327 -26.42 -12.55 6.12
C PRO A 327 -25.84 -11.62 5.06
N GLU A 328 -24.93 -10.75 5.47
CA GLU A 328 -24.29 -9.75 4.61
C GLU A 328 -23.60 -10.41 3.41
N GLU A 329 -23.67 -9.79 2.22
CA GLU A 329 -23.14 -10.38 0.98
C GLU A 329 -21.63 -10.64 1.05
N SER A 330 -20.89 -9.88 1.84
CA SER A 330 -19.45 -10.06 2.06
C SER A 330 -19.11 -11.02 3.22
N SER A 331 -20.11 -11.58 3.91
CA SER A 331 -19.91 -12.48 5.04
C SER A 331 -19.71 -13.94 4.61
N PRO A 332 -18.90 -14.73 5.32
CA PRO A 332 -18.80 -16.17 5.07
C PRO A 332 -20.16 -16.90 5.04
N ALA A 333 -21.10 -16.52 5.90
CA ALA A 333 -22.45 -17.12 5.96
C ALA A 333 -23.23 -16.99 4.65
N TRP A 334 -23.09 -15.87 3.94
CA TRP A 334 -23.70 -15.69 2.62
C TRP A 334 -23.16 -16.66 1.56
N HIS A 335 -21.92 -17.11 1.74
CA HIS A 335 -21.23 -18.03 0.85
C HIS A 335 -21.31 -19.49 1.29
N ALA A 336 -21.88 -19.79 2.47
CA ALA A 336 -21.94 -21.14 3.02
C ALA A 336 -22.62 -22.19 2.12
N SER A 337 -23.59 -21.76 1.29
CA SER A 337 -24.28 -22.62 0.31
C SER A 337 -23.77 -22.47 -1.14
N LYS A 338 -22.77 -21.60 -1.35
CA LYS A 338 -22.19 -21.28 -2.66
C LYS A 338 -20.83 -21.94 -2.80
N ASP A 339 -20.16 -21.65 -3.92
CA ASP A 339 -18.77 -22.05 -4.16
C ASP A 339 -17.83 -21.39 -3.14
N HIS A 340 -17.44 -22.17 -2.11
CA HIS A 340 -16.51 -21.77 -1.06
C HIS A 340 -15.15 -21.37 -1.64
N ILE A 341 -14.68 -22.08 -2.68
CA ILE A 341 -13.34 -21.87 -3.26
C ILE A 341 -13.28 -20.50 -3.91
N THR A 342 -14.31 -20.14 -4.69
CA THR A 342 -14.40 -18.80 -5.29
C THR A 342 -14.38 -17.71 -4.22
N PHE A 343 -15.09 -17.89 -3.11
CA PHE A 343 -15.07 -16.93 -2.00
C PHE A 343 -13.69 -16.84 -1.35
N LEU A 344 -13.06 -17.97 -1.00
CA LEU A 344 -11.73 -18.01 -0.42
C LEU A 344 -10.71 -17.30 -1.33
N ARG A 345 -10.70 -17.62 -2.63
CA ARG A 345 -9.80 -16.95 -3.59
C ARG A 345 -10.03 -15.44 -3.66
N SER A 346 -11.26 -14.96 -3.42
CA SER A 346 -11.57 -13.53 -3.40
C SER A 346 -11.07 -12.80 -2.16
N LEU A 347 -10.80 -13.50 -1.04
CA LEU A 347 -10.34 -12.87 0.21
C LEU A 347 -8.92 -12.30 0.12
N SER A 348 -8.06 -12.84 -0.76
CA SER A 348 -6.72 -12.30 -0.98
C SER A 348 -6.13 -12.71 -2.31
N ILE A 349 -5.70 -11.75 -3.12
CA ILE A 349 -5.01 -11.99 -4.41
C ILE A 349 -3.54 -12.40 -4.26
N MET A 350 -3.02 -12.51 -3.03
CA MET A 350 -1.60 -12.76 -2.81
C MET A 350 -1.21 -14.19 -3.25
N PRO A 351 -0.14 -14.36 -4.04
CA PRO A 351 0.21 -15.67 -4.62
C PRO A 351 0.37 -16.79 -3.59
N LYS A 352 1.01 -16.52 -2.44
CA LYS A 352 1.19 -17.55 -1.39
C LYS A 352 -0.13 -18.00 -0.76
N TYR A 353 -1.10 -17.10 -0.64
CA TYR A 353 -2.43 -17.44 -0.14
C TYR A 353 -3.18 -18.30 -1.17
N GLN A 354 -3.08 -17.97 -2.45
CA GLN A 354 -3.67 -18.77 -3.53
C GLN A 354 -3.09 -20.20 -3.55
N VAL A 355 -1.77 -20.35 -3.40
CA VAL A 355 -1.13 -21.68 -3.27
C VAL A 355 -1.68 -22.45 -2.06
N LEU A 356 -1.93 -21.78 -0.93
CA LEU A 356 -2.53 -22.43 0.22
C LEU A 356 -3.96 -22.92 -0.08
N VAL A 357 -4.78 -22.13 -0.77
CA VAL A 357 -6.13 -22.53 -1.21
C VAL A 357 -6.05 -23.79 -2.08
N ASP A 358 -5.15 -23.80 -3.08
CA ASP A 358 -4.99 -24.93 -4.01
C ASP A 358 -4.50 -26.21 -3.29
N LEU A 359 -3.59 -26.08 -2.32
CA LEU A 359 -3.11 -27.21 -1.53
C LEU A 359 -4.22 -27.82 -0.68
N VAL A 360 -5.07 -26.99 -0.06
CA VAL A 360 -6.22 -27.45 0.73
C VAL A 360 -7.30 -28.06 -0.17
N GLU A 361 -7.48 -27.54 -1.39
CA GLU A 361 -8.36 -28.12 -2.41
C GLU A 361 -7.97 -29.57 -2.76
N GLY A 362 -6.67 -29.84 -2.79
CA GLY A 362 -6.12 -31.17 -3.08
C GLY A 362 -6.11 -32.15 -1.90
N LEU A 363 -6.53 -31.74 -0.70
CA LEU A 363 -6.60 -32.64 0.46
C LEU A 363 -7.77 -33.62 0.31
N PRO A 364 -7.65 -34.84 0.86
CA PRO A 364 -8.76 -35.79 0.84
C PRO A 364 -9.98 -35.22 1.57
N GLU A 365 -11.15 -35.42 0.97
CA GLU A 365 -12.41 -35.23 1.67
C GLU A 365 -12.56 -36.35 2.70
N GLU A 366 -12.36 -36.03 3.97
CA GLU A 366 -12.61 -36.97 5.05
C GLU A 366 -14.12 -36.96 5.32
N GLU A 367 -14.76 -38.13 5.23
CA GLU A 367 -16.15 -38.29 5.66
C GLU A 367 -16.24 -37.80 7.11
N CYS A 368 -17.17 -36.88 7.38
CA CYS A 368 -17.34 -36.18 8.66
C CYS A 368 -17.55 -37.15 9.82
N GLY A 369 -16.46 -37.75 10.30
CA GLY A 369 -16.41 -38.56 11.50
C GLY A 369 -16.52 -37.63 12.69
N LYS A 370 -17.27 -38.05 13.73
CA LYS A 370 -17.51 -37.29 14.97
C LYS A 370 -16.24 -37.13 15.85
N GLY A 371 -15.11 -36.78 15.26
CA GLY A 371 -13.80 -36.67 15.90
C GLY A 371 -13.43 -35.22 16.13
N ARG A 372 -13.46 -34.81 17.40
CA ARG A 372 -12.85 -33.60 17.98
C ARG A 372 -12.79 -32.38 17.06
N GLU A 373 -13.85 -31.57 17.12
CA GLU A 373 -13.90 -30.20 16.62
C GLU A 373 -12.68 -29.41 17.12
N ALA A 374 -11.83 -28.98 16.20
CA ALA A 374 -10.74 -28.09 16.55
C ALA A 374 -11.35 -26.78 17.07
N VAL A 375 -10.86 -26.27 18.19
CA VAL A 375 -11.35 -25.01 18.77
C VAL A 375 -10.78 -23.83 17.99
N LEU A 376 -11.28 -23.64 16.76
CA LEU A 376 -11.05 -22.44 15.99
C LEU A 376 -11.89 -21.28 16.56
N SER A 377 -11.49 -20.05 16.22
CA SER A 377 -12.27 -18.89 16.58
C SER A 377 -13.64 -18.92 15.88
N HIS A 378 -14.70 -18.53 16.59
CA HIS A 378 -16.08 -18.61 16.09
C HIS A 378 -16.33 -17.85 14.77
N TRP A 379 -15.55 -16.80 14.49
CA TRP A 379 -15.61 -16.03 13.24
C TRP A 379 -14.88 -16.70 12.06
N ALA A 380 -14.02 -17.69 12.31
CA ALA A 380 -13.35 -18.47 11.27
C ALA A 380 -14.21 -19.67 10.84
N THR A 381 -15.52 -19.45 10.71
CA THR A 381 -16.51 -20.47 10.36
C THR A 381 -17.38 -19.96 9.23
N TRP A 382 -17.93 -20.89 8.44
CA TRP A 382 -18.91 -20.58 7.40
C TRP A 382 -20.25 -20.07 7.96
N THR A 383 -20.44 -20.06 9.28
CA THR A 383 -21.63 -19.49 9.92
C THR A 383 -21.46 -18.03 10.33
N TRP A 384 -20.26 -17.44 10.14
CA TRP A 384 -20.02 -16.05 10.47
C TRP A 384 -20.78 -15.12 9.51
N GLY A 385 -21.79 -14.42 10.03
CA GLY A 385 -22.68 -13.55 9.23
C GLY A 385 -22.31 -12.06 9.22
N ALA A 386 -21.32 -11.64 10.01
CA ALA A 386 -20.95 -10.24 10.08
C ALA A 386 -19.98 -9.83 8.95
N LYS A 387 -20.10 -8.56 8.53
CA LYS A 387 -19.21 -7.96 7.52
C LYS A 387 -17.76 -7.88 7.98
N TYR A 388 -17.52 -7.50 9.23
CA TYR A 388 -16.19 -7.30 9.83
C TYR A 388 -15.88 -8.39 10.87
N LEU A 389 -14.61 -8.52 11.25
CA LEU A 389 -14.23 -9.37 12.39
C LEU A 389 -14.61 -8.70 13.72
N PRO A 390 -14.65 -9.47 14.83
CA PRO A 390 -14.94 -8.92 16.14
C PRO A 390 -14.00 -7.76 16.50
N GLN A 391 -14.55 -6.72 17.14
CA GLN A 391 -13.85 -5.50 17.51
C GLN A 391 -12.56 -5.77 18.31
N GLU A 392 -12.52 -6.84 19.11
CA GLU A 392 -11.36 -7.21 19.92
C GLU A 392 -10.16 -7.60 19.05
N ILE A 393 -10.38 -8.17 17.86
CA ILE A 393 -9.29 -8.47 16.92
C ILE A 393 -8.66 -7.18 16.39
N HIS A 394 -9.45 -6.11 16.24
CA HIS A 394 -8.98 -4.82 15.76
C HIS A 394 -8.23 -4.01 16.81
N LEU A 395 -8.67 -4.05 18.07
CA LEU A 395 -8.21 -3.14 19.13
C LEU A 395 -7.29 -3.80 20.15
N ASP A 396 -7.30 -5.13 20.27
CA ASP A 396 -6.44 -5.87 21.19
C ASP A 396 -5.47 -6.77 20.42
N GLY A 397 -4.22 -6.34 20.36
CA GLY A 397 -3.14 -7.13 19.77
C GLY A 397 -2.99 -8.53 20.39
N GLY A 398 -3.39 -8.73 21.65
CA GLY A 398 -3.41 -10.04 22.30
C GLY A 398 -4.44 -11.00 21.68
N SER A 399 -5.65 -10.52 21.44
CA SER A 399 -6.72 -11.25 20.76
C SER A 399 -6.35 -11.63 19.33
N TYR A 400 -5.73 -10.70 18.58
CA TYR A 400 -5.16 -10.98 17.26
C TYR A 400 -4.14 -12.12 17.30
N TRP A 401 -3.13 -12.03 18.17
CA TRP A 401 -2.06 -13.04 18.26
C TRP A 401 -2.58 -14.40 18.69
N LYS A 402 -3.54 -14.41 19.62
CA LYS A 402 -4.20 -15.65 20.06
C LYS A 402 -4.91 -16.33 18.89
N ALA A 403 -5.68 -15.59 18.11
CA ALA A 403 -6.38 -16.15 16.95
C ALA A 403 -5.42 -16.63 15.87
N LEU A 404 -4.39 -15.84 15.56
CA LEU A 404 -3.37 -16.24 14.59
C LEU A 404 -2.61 -17.51 15.03
N GLY A 405 -2.28 -17.62 16.31
CA GLY A 405 -1.67 -18.83 16.88
C GLY A 405 -2.58 -20.06 16.83
N GLN A 406 -3.89 -19.88 17.01
CA GLN A 406 -4.88 -20.96 16.82
C GLN A 406 -4.90 -21.45 15.37
N LEU A 407 -4.94 -20.53 14.39
CA LEU A 407 -4.91 -20.86 12.96
C LEU A 407 -3.61 -21.56 12.57
N GLN A 408 -2.45 -21.10 13.08
CA GLN A 408 -1.14 -21.70 12.81
C GLN A 408 -0.98 -23.12 13.38
N SER A 409 -1.55 -23.36 14.56
CA SER A 409 -1.43 -24.65 15.27
C SER A 409 -2.47 -25.68 14.84
N ALA A 410 -3.45 -25.28 14.04
CA ALA A 410 -4.43 -26.18 13.46
C ALA A 410 -3.76 -27.26 12.60
N LYS A 411 -4.28 -28.49 12.69
CA LYS A 411 -3.83 -29.63 11.90
C LYS A 411 -4.72 -29.75 10.67
N PHE A 412 -4.12 -30.01 9.52
CA PHE A 412 -4.83 -30.20 8.26
C PHE A 412 -5.05 -31.70 8.04
N THR A 413 -6.03 -32.27 8.75
CA THR A 413 -6.39 -33.69 8.60
C THR A 413 -7.35 -33.91 7.42
N SER A 414 -8.17 -32.91 7.11
CA SER A 414 -9.18 -32.95 6.06
C SER A 414 -9.24 -31.62 5.30
N SER A 415 -9.85 -31.64 4.11
CA SER A 415 -10.18 -30.42 3.36
C SER A 415 -11.11 -29.50 4.14
N SER A 416 -12.15 -30.04 4.81
CA SER A 416 -13.13 -29.27 5.59
C SER A 416 -12.50 -28.40 6.67
N LEU A 417 -11.62 -28.97 7.50
CA LEU A 417 -10.91 -28.23 8.53
C LEU A 417 -9.87 -27.28 7.91
N GLY A 418 -9.23 -27.71 6.82
CA GLY A 418 -8.34 -26.84 6.05
C GLY A 418 -9.06 -25.58 5.56
N TRP A 419 -10.30 -25.71 5.08
CA TRP A 419 -11.10 -24.59 4.60
C TRP A 419 -11.39 -23.56 5.68
N GLU A 420 -11.68 -23.98 6.91
CA GLU A 420 -11.90 -23.05 8.03
C GLU A 420 -10.62 -22.29 8.42
N VAL A 421 -9.46 -22.96 8.38
CA VAL A 421 -8.17 -22.29 8.62
C VAL A 421 -7.86 -21.27 7.52
N VAL A 422 -8.06 -21.65 6.25
CA VAL A 422 -7.85 -20.78 5.09
C VAL A 422 -8.83 -19.61 5.08
N LEU A 423 -10.08 -19.85 5.47
CA LEU A 423 -11.09 -18.82 5.69
C LEU A 423 -10.62 -17.83 6.77
N GLY A 424 -10.20 -18.34 7.93
CA GLY A 424 -9.74 -17.50 9.03
C GLY A 424 -8.54 -16.61 8.65
N LEU A 425 -7.55 -17.17 7.95
CA LEU A 425 -6.40 -16.41 7.45
C LEU A 425 -6.80 -15.38 6.38
N GLY A 426 -7.71 -15.75 5.47
CA GLY A 426 -8.23 -14.85 4.44
C GLY A 426 -9.01 -13.68 5.02
N LEU A 427 -9.86 -13.92 6.03
CA LEU A 427 -10.59 -12.87 6.73
C LEU A 427 -9.64 -11.91 7.46
N LEU A 428 -8.59 -12.41 8.11
CA LEU A 428 -7.58 -11.53 8.73
C LEU A 428 -6.87 -10.65 7.70
N LEU A 429 -6.50 -11.19 6.53
CA LEU A 429 -5.89 -10.40 5.45
C LEU A 429 -6.83 -9.32 4.94
N ARG A 430 -8.10 -9.68 4.72
CA ARG A 430 -9.14 -8.74 4.29
C ARG A 430 -9.34 -7.60 5.30
N GLU A 431 -9.43 -7.91 6.59
CA GLU A 431 -9.56 -6.88 7.63
C GLU A 431 -8.32 -5.99 7.75
N CYS A 432 -7.11 -6.54 7.52
CA CYS A 432 -5.92 -5.71 7.45
C CYS A 432 -5.96 -4.74 6.26
N SER A 433 -6.58 -5.12 5.14
CA SER A 433 -6.82 -4.23 4.01
C SER A 433 -7.87 -3.17 4.35
N HIS A 434 -9.02 -3.56 4.90
CA HIS A 434 -10.06 -2.61 5.32
C HIS A 434 -9.50 -1.56 6.29
N ALA A 435 -8.75 -1.96 7.32
CA ALA A 435 -8.15 -1.03 8.27
C ALA A 435 -7.12 -0.06 7.66
N GLN A 436 -6.56 -0.36 6.48
CA GLN A 436 -5.64 0.53 5.76
C GLN A 436 -6.36 1.47 4.79
N GLU A 437 -7.49 1.06 4.26
CA GLU A 437 -8.26 1.79 3.24
C GLU A 437 -9.34 2.69 3.85
N VAL A 438 -9.71 2.48 5.11
CA VAL A 438 -10.69 3.31 5.81
C VAL A 438 -10.10 4.69 6.09
N GLU A 439 -10.71 5.71 5.50
CA GLU A 439 -10.42 7.13 5.76
C GLU A 439 -11.44 7.71 6.76
N GLU A 440 -11.01 8.70 7.56
CA GLU A 440 -11.87 9.33 8.58
C GLU A 440 -13.07 10.07 7.96
N ASP A 441 -12.92 10.53 6.71
CA ASP A 441 -13.92 11.31 5.99
C ASP A 441 -14.96 10.45 5.25
N ASP A 442 -14.82 9.11 5.21
CA ASP A 442 -15.80 8.24 4.55
C ASP A 442 -17.07 8.09 5.42
N PRO A 443 -18.23 8.61 4.98
CA PRO A 443 -19.47 8.58 5.76
C PRO A 443 -19.99 7.16 6.01
N LEU A 444 -19.60 6.16 5.19
CA LEU A 444 -20.04 4.78 5.34
C LEU A 444 -19.32 4.03 6.45
N VAL A 445 -18.12 4.45 6.84
CA VAL A 445 -17.28 3.76 7.84
C VAL A 445 -16.89 4.65 9.02
N SER A 446 -17.09 5.97 8.93
CA SER A 446 -16.84 6.93 10.02
C SER A 446 -17.56 6.58 11.33
N HIS A 447 -18.71 5.90 11.26
CA HIS A 447 -19.43 5.42 12.44
C HIS A 447 -18.77 4.20 13.11
N LEU A 448 -17.85 3.51 12.42
CA LEU A 448 -17.13 2.33 12.88
C LEU A 448 -15.78 2.73 13.51
N GLN A 449 -15.85 3.40 14.67
CA GLN A 449 -14.65 3.89 15.37
C GLN A 449 -13.57 2.83 15.61
N PHE A 450 -13.94 1.54 15.70
CA PHE A 450 -12.94 0.48 15.89
C PHE A 450 -12.08 0.20 14.66
N LEU A 451 -12.59 0.46 13.44
CA LEU A 451 -11.80 0.32 12.21
C LEU A 451 -10.79 1.44 12.10
N LEU A 452 -11.21 2.69 12.35
CA LEU A 452 -10.34 3.86 12.36
C LEU A 452 -9.20 3.75 13.39
N ASN A 453 -9.46 3.08 14.52
CA ASN A 453 -8.48 2.86 15.58
C ASN A 453 -7.83 1.46 15.51
N SER A 454 -7.96 0.75 14.39
CA SER A 454 -7.51 -0.63 14.30
C SER A 454 -5.98 -0.75 14.30
N GLU A 455 -5.46 -1.70 15.06
CA GLU A 455 -4.05 -2.11 15.01
C GLU A 455 -3.73 -3.03 13.83
N LEU A 456 -4.72 -3.39 13.00
CA LEU A 456 -4.59 -4.27 11.83
C LEU A 456 -3.98 -3.55 10.62
N GLY A 457 -2.75 -3.05 10.78
CA GLY A 457 -2.01 -2.42 9.68
C GLY A 457 -1.20 -3.40 8.83
N ILE A 458 -0.33 -2.83 7.98
CA ILE A 458 0.57 -3.57 7.07
C ILE A 458 1.38 -4.65 7.81
N GLN A 459 1.90 -4.31 9.00
CA GLN A 459 2.71 -5.26 9.78
C GLN A 459 1.92 -6.50 10.19
N ARG A 460 0.61 -6.37 10.47
CA ARG A 460 -0.24 -7.51 10.82
C ARG A 460 -0.50 -8.37 9.59
N ALA A 461 -0.78 -7.76 8.43
CA ALA A 461 -0.90 -8.50 7.17
C ALA A 461 0.37 -9.31 6.84
N GLU A 462 1.57 -8.73 7.05
CA GLU A 462 2.84 -9.45 6.87
C GLU A 462 2.97 -10.67 7.78
N ASN A 463 2.59 -10.53 9.07
CA ASN A 463 2.60 -11.64 10.02
C ASN A 463 1.64 -12.77 9.57
N VAL A 464 0.44 -12.43 9.06
CA VAL A 464 -0.49 -13.43 8.52
C VAL A 464 0.16 -14.16 7.33
N MET A 465 0.82 -13.43 6.43
CA MET A 465 1.49 -14.01 5.26
C MET A 465 2.70 -14.88 5.61
N GLU A 466 3.41 -14.57 6.69
CA GLU A 466 4.46 -15.43 7.23
C GLU A 466 3.87 -16.77 7.70
N ILE A 467 2.76 -16.73 8.44
CA ILE A 467 2.04 -17.94 8.90
C ILE A 467 1.50 -18.75 7.71
N VAL A 468 0.93 -18.09 6.70
CA VAL A 468 0.51 -18.75 5.44
C VAL A 468 1.70 -19.49 4.82
N GLY A 469 2.87 -18.86 4.74
CA GLY A 469 4.09 -19.50 4.23
C GLY A 469 4.52 -20.72 5.02
N LEU A 470 4.46 -20.65 6.36
CA LEU A 470 4.79 -21.79 7.23
C LEU A 470 3.80 -22.97 7.06
N ILE A 471 2.51 -22.67 6.89
CA ILE A 471 1.48 -23.69 6.67
C ILE A 471 1.67 -24.37 5.31
N VAL A 472 1.89 -23.58 4.24
CA VAL A 472 2.17 -24.09 2.89
C VAL A 472 3.35 -25.07 2.93
N LEU A 473 4.48 -24.69 3.53
CA LEU A 473 5.65 -25.56 3.66
C LEU A 473 5.32 -26.87 4.39
N ARG A 474 4.51 -26.82 5.46
CA ARG A 474 4.09 -28.01 6.22
C ARG A 474 3.20 -28.94 5.40
N LEU A 475 2.28 -28.38 4.63
CA LEU A 475 1.37 -29.13 3.76
C LEU A 475 2.14 -29.81 2.62
N GLU A 476 3.03 -29.07 1.95
CA GLU A 476 3.88 -29.62 0.89
C GLU A 476 4.74 -30.79 1.39
N GLN A 477 5.37 -30.63 2.56
CA GLN A 477 6.15 -31.71 3.19
C GLN A 477 5.28 -32.95 3.45
N SER A 478 4.09 -32.75 4.02
CA SER A 478 3.16 -33.85 4.32
C SER A 478 2.70 -34.61 3.07
N LEU A 479 2.44 -33.89 1.98
CA LEU A 479 2.07 -34.48 0.68
C LEU A 479 3.21 -35.25 0.03
N THR A 480 4.47 -34.83 0.23
CA THR A 480 5.64 -35.54 -0.30
C THR A 480 5.94 -36.83 0.47
N SER A 481 5.82 -36.83 1.81
CA SER A 481 6.11 -38.00 2.63
C SER A 481 5.14 -39.17 2.45
N THR A 482 3.95 -38.93 1.89
CA THR A 482 2.91 -39.95 1.73
C THR A 482 3.08 -40.76 0.44
N LYS A 483 3.97 -40.34 -0.47
CA LYS A 483 4.13 -40.94 -1.81
C LYS A 483 5.30 -41.92 -1.97
N GLU A 484 6.10 -42.18 -0.93
CA GLU A 484 7.08 -43.27 -1.02
C GLU A 484 6.37 -44.62 -0.86
N PRO A 485 6.26 -45.43 -1.94
CA PRO A 485 5.77 -46.78 -1.81
C PRO A 485 6.77 -47.55 -0.95
N GLN A 486 6.25 -48.29 0.02
CA GLN A 486 6.99 -49.29 0.76
C GLN A 486 7.39 -50.40 -0.23
N GLU A 487 8.43 -50.15 -1.01
CA GLU A 487 8.98 -51.08 -1.99
C GLU A 487 9.70 -52.22 -1.23
N GLY A 488 9.00 -53.34 -1.10
CA GLY A 488 9.60 -54.68 -1.02
C GLY A 488 10.21 -55.07 0.32
N ASP A 489 9.37 -55.57 1.22
CA ASP A 489 9.78 -56.67 2.11
C ASP A 489 8.86 -57.89 1.89
N GLU A 490 8.96 -58.46 0.69
CA GLU A 490 8.57 -59.84 0.43
C GLU A 490 9.85 -60.69 0.37
N GLY A 491 10.18 -61.38 1.47
CA GLY A 491 11.49 -62.04 1.55
C GLY A 491 11.77 -63.04 2.67
N ALA A 492 10.78 -63.84 3.10
CA ALA A 492 10.92 -65.19 3.68
C ALA A 492 11.74 -65.43 4.98
N GLY A 493 11.12 -66.05 5.99
CA GLY A 493 11.86 -66.72 7.06
C GLY A 493 11.01 -67.37 8.15
N MET A 494 10.67 -68.64 7.97
CA MET A 494 10.04 -69.53 8.95
C MET A 494 10.69 -69.54 10.35
N GLY A 495 9.85 -69.82 11.37
CA GLY A 495 10.22 -70.39 12.68
C GLY A 495 9.80 -69.47 13.82
N GLY A 496 8.76 -69.72 14.61
CA GLY A 496 8.44 -70.96 15.29
C GLY A 496 9.17 -71.01 16.63
N SER A 497 8.58 -70.45 17.68
CA SER A 497 8.78 -70.91 19.06
C SER A 497 7.73 -70.30 19.98
N ASP A 498 6.89 -71.15 20.54
CA ASP A 498 6.16 -70.90 21.78
C ASP A 498 7.17 -70.61 22.91
N GLY A 499 6.77 -69.73 23.82
CA GLY A 499 7.55 -69.32 24.99
C GLY A 499 6.75 -68.34 25.82
N GLU A 500 5.91 -68.88 26.70
CA GLU A 500 5.39 -68.20 27.88
C GLU A 500 6.58 -67.66 28.70
N ASP A 501 6.51 -66.42 29.19
CA ASP A 501 6.95 -66.13 30.56
C ASP A 501 6.49 -64.75 31.04
N GLU A 502 6.22 -64.76 32.34
CA GLU A 502 5.55 -63.79 33.20
C GLU A 502 6.36 -62.51 33.51
N GLU A 503 5.61 -61.50 33.96
CA GLU A 503 5.92 -60.51 35.00
C GLU A 503 7.29 -59.80 35.00
N LYS A 504 7.24 -58.46 34.87
CA LYS A 504 7.59 -57.56 36.00
C LYS A 504 7.19 -56.11 35.78
N GLU A 505 6.37 -55.60 36.69
CA GLU A 505 6.34 -54.20 37.09
C GLU A 505 7.70 -53.82 37.71
N GLU A 506 8.26 -52.66 37.35
CA GLU A 506 8.75 -51.71 38.35
C GLU A 506 8.97 -50.31 37.76
N ALA A 507 8.59 -49.32 38.56
CA ALA A 507 8.56 -47.91 38.27
C ALA A 507 9.94 -47.31 38.01
N GLU A 508 10.04 -46.36 37.07
CA GLU A 508 11.18 -45.46 36.99
C GLU A 508 10.75 -44.00 36.85
N ALA A 509 11.40 -43.18 37.66
CA ALA A 509 10.98 -41.85 38.08
C ALA A 509 11.32 -40.74 37.09
N LEU A 510 10.47 -39.71 37.12
CA LEU A 510 10.76 -38.36 36.64
C LEU A 510 11.89 -37.71 37.44
N ALA A 511 13.01 -37.34 36.81
CA ALA A 511 13.82 -36.17 37.18
C ALA A 511 14.96 -35.91 36.18
N ALA A 512 14.98 -34.73 35.54
CA ALA A 512 16.08 -33.75 35.61
C ALA A 512 15.93 -32.67 34.52
N ALA A 513 15.55 -31.48 34.95
CA ALA A 513 15.66 -30.24 34.18
C ALA A 513 17.09 -29.64 34.33
N PRO A 514 17.63 -28.94 33.32
CA PRO A 514 18.84 -28.13 33.50
C PRO A 514 18.52 -26.76 34.11
N THR A 515 19.22 -26.43 35.19
CA THR A 515 19.14 -25.18 35.96
C THR A 515 19.96 -24.07 35.29
N GLN A 516 19.32 -22.93 34.98
CA GLN A 516 20.02 -21.70 34.58
C GLN A 516 19.96 -20.67 35.73
N LYS A 517 21.15 -20.36 36.26
CA LYS A 517 21.41 -19.44 37.38
C LYS A 517 20.98 -18.00 37.03
N ARG A 518 19.96 -17.47 37.70
CA ARG A 518 19.74 -16.02 37.84
C ARG A 518 20.54 -15.50 39.04
N LYS A 519 21.54 -14.65 38.79
CA LYS A 519 22.16 -13.81 39.81
C LYS A 519 21.29 -12.56 40.01
N ARG A 520 20.80 -12.43 41.24
CA ARG A 520 20.16 -11.25 41.82
C ARG A 520 21.25 -10.29 42.28
N ALA A 521 21.20 -9.03 41.86
CA ALA A 521 21.91 -7.94 42.50
C ALA A 521 20.89 -6.84 42.79
N GLU A 522 20.72 -6.58 44.07
CA GLU A 522 19.92 -5.51 44.65
C GLU A 522 20.69 -4.19 44.54
N SER A 523 19.99 -3.12 44.17
CA SER A 523 20.36 -1.78 44.62
C SER A 523 19.09 -0.94 44.60
N GLY A 524 18.56 -0.70 45.80
CA GLY A 524 17.52 0.29 46.04
C GLY A 524 18.14 1.67 46.20
N ILE A 525 17.53 2.68 45.57
CA ILE A 525 17.69 4.07 45.99
C ILE A 525 16.30 4.73 45.99
N VAL A 526 15.96 5.19 47.19
CA VAL A 526 14.82 6.03 47.55
C VAL A 526 15.16 7.49 47.22
N THR A 527 14.29 8.21 46.53
CA THR A 527 14.01 9.65 46.75
C THR A 527 12.64 9.98 46.13
N ARG A 528 11.60 10.21 46.94
CA ARG A 528 11.19 11.49 47.54
C ARG A 528 10.65 12.48 46.49
N GLY A 529 9.33 12.53 46.41
CA GLY A 529 8.57 13.41 45.52
C GLY A 529 8.75 14.90 45.79
N LYS A 530 8.47 15.70 44.75
CA LYS A 530 8.20 17.13 44.89
C LYS A 530 7.11 17.56 43.90
N LYS A 531 5.96 17.85 44.51
CA LYS A 531 4.79 18.54 43.97
C LYS A 531 5.14 20.03 43.82
N VAL A 532 4.99 20.62 42.63
CA VAL A 532 4.96 22.08 42.45
C VAL A 532 3.81 22.45 41.52
N ALA A 533 3.19 23.56 41.88
CA ALA A 533 1.85 23.98 41.54
C ALA A 533 1.74 24.68 40.18
N LYS A 534 0.50 24.59 39.68
CA LYS A 534 -0.24 25.49 38.80
C LYS A 534 0.18 26.96 38.91
N GLN A 535 0.33 27.66 37.78
CA GLN A 535 -0.02 29.07 37.70
C GLN A 535 -0.59 29.41 36.31
N ASP A 536 -1.76 30.05 36.36
CA ASP A 536 -2.59 30.47 35.25
C ASP A 536 -2.06 31.77 34.59
N GLY A 537 -2.23 31.85 33.26
CA GLY A 537 -2.76 32.98 32.48
C GLY A 537 -2.06 34.35 32.50
N GLU A 538 -1.77 34.90 31.31
CA GLU A 538 -2.31 36.21 30.95
C GLU A 538 -2.40 36.43 29.43
N LYS A 539 -3.43 37.18 29.05
CA LYS A 539 -3.98 37.39 27.71
C LYS A 539 -3.75 38.85 27.36
N GLY A 540 -2.86 39.14 26.41
CA GLY A 540 -2.59 40.50 25.92
C GLY A 540 -3.17 40.72 24.52
N LYS A 541 -4.08 41.68 24.41
CA LYS A 541 -4.82 42.11 23.21
C LYS A 541 -4.35 43.52 22.82
N LYS A 542 -4.59 43.92 21.56
CA LYS A 542 -4.55 45.28 20.93
C LYS A 542 -3.28 45.62 20.14
N ASP A 543 -3.28 46.48 19.12
CA ASP A 543 -4.27 47.17 18.27
C ASP A 543 -3.45 47.89 17.17
N GLY A 544 -4.00 48.07 15.96
CA GLY A 544 -3.65 49.15 15.00
C GLY A 544 -2.21 49.12 14.43
N GLU A 545 -1.86 49.72 13.30
CA GLU A 545 -2.43 50.87 12.62
C GLU A 545 -1.94 50.91 11.14
N LYS A 546 -2.74 51.60 10.33
CA LYS A 546 -2.64 51.83 8.89
C LYS A 546 -1.39 52.61 8.48
N GLY A 547 -0.90 52.34 7.26
CA GLY A 547 0.04 53.22 6.55
C GLY A 547 -0.04 53.10 5.03
N LYS A 548 -1.03 53.74 4.40
CA LYS A 548 -1.08 54.03 2.96
C LYS A 548 -0.07 55.13 2.60
N LYS A 549 0.71 54.94 1.52
CA LYS A 549 1.22 55.94 0.55
C LYS A 549 2.02 55.14 -0.49
N GLY A 550 1.76 55.09 -1.79
CA GLY A 550 1.06 56.03 -2.66
C GLY A 550 2.04 57.03 -3.26
N VAL A 551 2.86 56.64 -4.25
CA VAL A 551 3.44 57.57 -5.23
C VAL A 551 3.44 56.93 -6.61
N ARG A 552 2.65 57.55 -7.47
CA ARG A 552 2.51 57.39 -8.92
C ARG A 552 3.43 58.41 -9.56
N THR A 553 4.28 58.01 -10.51
CA THR A 553 4.69 58.95 -11.57
C THR A 553 4.97 58.23 -12.88
N GLN A 554 4.03 58.49 -13.77
CA GLN A 554 4.00 58.30 -15.21
C GLN A 554 5.17 59.03 -15.88
N ASN A 555 5.76 58.46 -16.94
CA ASN A 555 6.26 59.28 -18.04
C ASN A 555 6.20 58.56 -19.38
N GLN A 556 5.90 59.40 -20.37
CA GLN A 556 5.36 59.15 -21.69
C GLN A 556 6.47 59.11 -22.76
N THR A 557 6.22 58.31 -23.80
CA THR A 557 6.36 58.62 -25.24
C THR A 557 7.74 59.01 -25.80
N ARG A 558 8.22 58.20 -26.77
CA ARG A 558 8.63 58.73 -28.09
C ARG A 558 8.60 57.67 -29.19
N ARG A 559 7.85 57.98 -30.25
CA ARG A 559 7.97 57.44 -31.61
C ARG A 559 9.35 57.78 -32.20
N ALA A 560 9.91 56.91 -33.05
CA ALA A 560 10.12 57.19 -34.48
C ALA A 560 10.87 56.04 -35.20
N MET A 561 10.26 55.61 -36.31
CA MET A 561 10.74 55.01 -37.56
C MET A 561 12.20 54.55 -37.73
N GLY A 562 12.35 53.40 -38.40
CA GLY A 562 13.09 53.34 -39.67
C GLY A 562 14.31 52.41 -39.70
N LEU A 563 14.08 51.14 -40.04
CA LEU A 563 14.66 50.43 -41.19
C LEU A 563 13.99 49.07 -41.36
#